data_AF-A0AAD5GK91-F1
#
_entry.id   AF-A0AAD5GK91-F1
#
_cell.length_a   1.000
_cell.length_b   1.000
_cell.length_c   1.000
_cell.angle_alpha   90.00
_cell.angle_beta   90.00
_cell.angle_gamma   90.00
#
_symmetry.space_group_name_H-M   'P 1'
#
loop_
_entity.id
_entity.type
_entity.pdbx_description
1 polymer ?
#
loop_
_entity_poly.entity_id
_entity_poly.type
_entity_poly.pdbx_seq_one_letter_code
_entity_poly.pdbx_strand_id
1 'polypeptide(L)'
;MLIQMLDLEAVKPRTLVGATFLKFLSDNESAFNLLYCIAFALMDHLWLAMHASYMDFNAVMKLTRHQLEKELLEENITRLEELSSYAHLLGNS
;
A
#
# COMPACT_ATOMS: atom_id res chain seq x y z
N MET A 1 -2.88 -1.25 -9.78
CA MET A 1 -2.66 -0.18 -8.79
C MET A 1 -1.24 -0.18 -8.26
N LEU A 2 -0.78 -1.19 -7.51
CA LEU A 2 0.55 -1.15 -6.87
C LEU A 2 1.72 -0.99 -7.85
N ILE A 3 1.76 -1.76 -8.94
CA ILE A 3 2.80 -1.63 -9.98
C ILE A 3 2.92 -0.17 -10.50
N GLN A 4 1.77 0.47 -10.75
CA GLN A 4 1.70 1.86 -11.23
C GLN A 4 2.06 2.86 -10.11
N MET A 5 1.58 2.64 -8.89
CA MET A 5 1.85 3.51 -7.73
C MET A 5 3.35 3.55 -7.38
N LEU A 6 4.00 2.38 -7.46
CA LEU A 6 5.42 2.19 -7.15
C LEU A 6 6.34 2.43 -8.35
N ASP A 7 5.77 2.67 -9.54
CA ASP A 7 6.51 2.92 -10.77
C ASP A 7 7.50 1.79 -11.15
N LEU A 8 7.11 0.53 -10.92
CA LEU A 8 8.01 -0.64 -11.09
C LEU A 8 8.29 -1.00 -12.56
N GLU A 9 7.56 -0.41 -13.50
CA GLU A 9 7.81 -0.56 -14.94
C GLU A 9 8.97 0.33 -15.41
N ALA A 10 9.35 1.33 -14.61
CA ALA A 10 10.47 2.21 -14.93
C ALA A 10 11.80 1.58 -14.50
N VAL A 11 12.83 1.76 -15.35
CA VAL A 11 14.20 1.31 -15.06
C VAL A 11 14.79 2.01 -13.81
N LYS A 12 14.26 3.18 -13.45
CA LYS A 12 14.61 3.94 -12.25
C LYS A 12 13.34 4.55 -11.62
N PRO A 13 13.26 4.65 -10.29
CA PRO A 13 12.11 5.24 -9.62
C PRO A 13 11.96 6.72 -10.01
N ARG A 14 10.80 7.09 -10.58
CA ARG A 14 10.46 8.49 -10.89
C ARG A 14 9.65 9.17 -9.78
N THR A 15 9.16 8.38 -8.82
CA THR A 15 8.34 8.85 -7.69
C THR A 15 9.06 8.61 -6.37
N LEU A 16 8.82 9.48 -5.39
CA LEU A 16 9.38 9.32 -4.03
C LEU A 16 8.86 8.04 -3.35
N VAL A 17 7.59 7.69 -3.60
CA VAL A 17 6.97 6.46 -3.10
C VAL A 17 7.71 5.24 -3.65
N GLY A 18 7.96 5.19 -4.97
CA GLY A 18 8.72 4.11 -5.60
C GLY A 18 10.16 4.03 -5.09
N ALA A 19 10.84 5.18 -4.96
CA ALA A 19 12.20 5.23 -4.40
C ALA A 19 12.27 4.74 -2.95
N THR A 20 11.25 5.04 -2.14
CA THR A 20 11.16 4.58 -0.75
C THR A 20 10.87 3.09 -0.69
N PHE A 21 9.93 2.60 -1.50
CA PHE A 21 9.65 1.17 -1.58
C PHE A 21 10.86 0.34 -2.02
N LEU A 22 11.69 0.84 -2.93
CA LEU A 22 12.91 0.14 -3.34
C LEU A 22 13.91 -0.06 -2.19
N LYS A 23 13.93 0.81 -1.18
CA LYS A 23 14.72 0.60 0.05
C LYS A 23 14.17 -0.58 0.86
N PHE A 24 12.85 -0.67 1.03
CA PHE A 24 12.26 -1.84 1.68
C PHE A 24 12.51 -3.13 0.89
N LEU A 25 12.45 -3.05 -0.44
CA LEU A 25 12.73 -4.20 -1.31
C LEU A 25 14.19 -4.64 -1.27
N SER A 26 15.15 -3.71 -1.11
CA SER A 26 16.57 -4.08 -0.97
C SER A 26 16.85 -4.84 0.33
N ASP A 27 16.05 -4.60 1.37
CA ASP A 27 16.22 -5.22 2.69
C ASP A 27 15.38 -6.49 2.83
N ASN A 28 14.29 -6.61 2.07
CA ASN A 28 13.37 -7.74 2.10
C ASN A 28 12.85 -8.07 0.69
N GLU A 29 13.31 -9.18 0.12
CA GLU A 29 12.88 -9.67 -1.20
C GLU A 29 11.36 -9.93 -1.30
N SER A 30 10.71 -10.20 -0.16
CA SER A 30 9.25 -10.40 -0.06
C SER A 30 8.46 -9.11 0.17
N ALA A 31 9.10 -7.93 0.19
CA ALA A 31 8.44 -6.65 0.47
C ALA A 31 7.26 -6.36 -0.47
N PHE A 32 7.36 -6.73 -1.75
CA PHE A 32 6.25 -6.56 -2.68
C PHE A 32 5.05 -7.44 -2.33
N ASN A 33 5.29 -8.71 -2.00
CA ASN A 33 4.23 -9.64 -1.60
C ASN A 33 3.55 -9.18 -0.31
N LEU A 34 4.34 -8.68 0.64
CA LEU A 34 3.85 -8.14 1.90
C LEU A 34 2.97 -6.90 1.66
N LEU A 35 3.47 -5.92 0.88
CA LEU A 35 2.72 -4.72 0.53
C LEU A 35 1.44 -5.04 -0.27
N TYR A 36 1.48 -6.07 -1.12
CA TYR A 36 0.28 -6.57 -1.80
C TYR A 36 -0.78 -7.07 -0.82
N CYS A 37 -0.37 -7.85 0.19
CA CYS A 37 -1.29 -8.31 1.23
C CYS A 37 -1.87 -7.13 2.02
N ILE A 38 -1.02 -6.18 2.45
CA ILE A 38 -1.45 -4.97 3.17
C ILE A 38 -2.48 -4.19 2.35
N ALA A 39 -2.19 -3.96 1.06
CA ALA A 39 -3.09 -3.24 0.17
C ALA A 39 -4.44 -3.95 0.02
N PHE A 40 -4.44 -5.28 -0.08
CA PHE A 40 -5.67 -6.05 -0.20
C PHE A 40 -6.51 -5.99 1.07
N ALA A 41 -5.90 -6.15 2.25
CA ALA A 41 -6.60 -6.06 3.53
C ALA A 41 -7.14 -4.65 3.78
N LEU A 42 -6.36 -3.61 3.46
CA LEU A 42 -6.82 -2.23 3.53
C LEU A 42 -7.99 -1.95 2.58
N MET A 43 -7.92 -2.47 1.35
CA MET A 43 -9.00 -2.31 0.37
C MET A 43 -10.29 -2.95 0.87
N ASP A 44 -10.23 -4.16 1.43
CA ASP A 44 -11.39 -4.85 2.02
C ASP A 44 -11.98 -4.05 3.21
N HIS A 45 -11.11 -3.58 4.12
CA HIS A 45 -11.52 -2.74 5.23
C HIS A 45 -12.22 -1.46 4.77
N LEU A 46 -11.65 -0.73 3.80
CA LEU A 46 -12.26 0.48 3.24
C LEU A 46 -13.58 0.19 2.52
N TRP A 47 -13.66 -0.94 1.80
CA TRP A 47 -14.89 -1.37 1.16
C TRP A 47 -16.04 -1.53 2.17
N LEU A 48 -15.77 -2.22 3.28
CA LEU A 48 -16.74 -2.44 4.35
C LEU A 48 -17.07 -1.14 5.08
N ALA A 49 -16.07 -0.34 5.44
CA ALA A 49 -16.24 0.92 6.17
C ALA A 49 -17.06 1.96 5.39
N MET A 50 -16.96 1.96 4.06
CA MET A 50 -17.71 2.85 3.19
C MET A 50 -19.11 2.32 2.83
N HIS A 51 -19.46 1.11 3.26
CA HIS A 51 -20.62 0.36 2.75
C HIS A 51 -20.65 0.36 1.21
N ALA A 52 -19.47 0.13 0.61
CA ALA A 52 -19.26 0.32 -0.82
C ALA A 52 -20.08 -0.65 -1.67
N SER A 53 -20.57 -0.12 -2.79
CA SER A 53 -21.13 -0.90 -3.87
C SER A 53 -20.10 -1.08 -4.99
N TYR A 54 -20.45 -1.89 -6.00
CA TYR A 54 -19.64 -2.00 -7.21
C TYR A 54 -19.35 -0.63 -7.87
N MET A 55 -20.29 0.31 -7.81
CA MET A 55 -20.12 1.65 -8.39
C MET A 55 -19.00 2.44 -7.71
N ASP A 56 -18.67 2.11 -6.46
CA ASP A 56 -17.66 2.76 -5.65
C ASP A 56 -16.26 2.16 -5.83
N PHE A 57 -16.12 1.11 -6.66
CA PHE A 57 -14.85 0.40 -6.86
C PHE A 57 -13.68 1.35 -7.12
N ASN A 58 -13.84 2.28 -8.06
CA ASN A 58 -12.80 3.25 -8.39
C ASN A 58 -12.49 4.22 -7.23
N ALA A 59 -13.48 4.55 -6.40
CA ALA A 59 -13.29 5.39 -5.22
C ALA A 59 -12.50 4.64 -4.15
N VAL A 60 -12.86 3.40 -3.84
CA VAL A 60 -12.13 2.53 -2.90
C VAL A 60 -10.68 2.35 -3.37
N MET A 61 -10.46 2.01 -4.64
CA MET A 61 -9.11 1.86 -5.19
C MET A 61 -8.26 3.13 -5.06
N LYS A 62 -8.85 4.31 -5.27
CA LYS A 62 -8.15 5.60 -5.11
C LYS A 62 -7.81 5.88 -3.65
N LEU A 63 -8.71 5.57 -2.72
CA LEU A 63 -8.47 5.74 -1.28
C LEU A 63 -7.40 4.78 -0.76
N THR A 64 -7.46 3.51 -1.15
CA THR A 64 -6.42 2.51 -0.84
C THR A 64 -5.05 3.00 -1.33
N ARG A 65 -4.96 3.47 -2.58
CA ARG A 65 -3.72 4.04 -3.12
C ARG A 65 -3.24 5.23 -2.29
N HIS A 66 -4.11 6.20 -2.03
CA HIS A 66 -3.76 7.42 -1.30
C HIS A 66 -3.24 7.13 0.11
N GLN A 67 -3.90 6.20 0.82
CA GLN A 67 -3.50 5.80 2.16
C GLN A 67 -2.11 5.13 2.15
N LEU A 68 -1.85 4.20 1.23
CA LEU A 68 -0.54 3.56 1.12
C LEU A 68 0.56 4.54 0.74
N GLU A 69 0.30 5.48 -0.17
CA GLU A 69 1.26 6.53 -0.52
C GLU A 69 1.62 7.39 0.68
N LYS A 70 0.64 7.73 1.52
CA LYS A 70 0.85 8.51 2.73
C LYS A 70 1.70 7.74 3.73
N GLU A 71 1.35 6.48 4.02
CA GLU A 71 2.07 5.66 5.01
C GLU A 71 3.50 5.33 4.55
N LEU A 72 3.72 5.05 3.26
CA LEU A 72 5.07 4.78 2.73
C LEU A 72 5.99 6.00 2.74
N LEU A 73 5.44 7.22 2.82
CA LEU A 73 6.21 8.46 2.88
C LEU A 73 6.35 8.98 4.32
N GLU A 74 5.86 8.24 5.30
CA GLU A 74 5.96 8.61 6.71
C GLU A 74 7.41 8.46 7.20
N GLU A 75 7.98 9.53 7.75
CA GLU A 75 9.43 9.64 8.03
C GLU A 75 9.95 8.60 9.04
N ASN A 76 9.06 8.06 9.88
CA ASN A 76 9.42 7.15 10.97
C ASN A 76 9.24 5.66 10.63
N ILE A 77 8.83 5.33 9.40
CA ILE A 77 8.61 3.94 9.00
C ILE A 77 9.91 3.35 8.47
N THR A 78 10.40 2.33 9.17
CA THR A 78 11.59 1.56 8.78
C THR A 78 11.25 0.19 8.22
N ARG A 79 10.03 -0.29 8.46
CA ARG A 79 9.54 -1.60 8.02
C ARG A 79 8.09 -1.54 7.55
N LEU A 80 7.72 -2.37 6.58
CA LEU A 80 6.33 -2.42 6.09
C LEU A 80 5.33 -2.89 7.15
N GLU A 81 5.78 -3.64 8.16
CA GLU A 81 4.96 -4.08 9.29
C GLU A 81 4.58 -2.95 10.26
N GLU A 82 5.23 -1.78 10.16
CA GLU A 82 4.93 -0.60 10.98
C GLU A 82 3.83 0.28 10.37
N LEU A 83 3.47 0.04 9.11
CA LEU A 83 2.39 0.73 8.42
C LEU A 83 1.07 0.54 9.18
N SER A 84 0.27 1.59 9.38
CA SER A 84 -1.03 1.45 10.05
C SER A 84 -1.94 0.44 9.36
N SER A 85 -1.84 0.34 8.03
CA SER A 85 -2.60 -0.63 7.25
C SER A 85 -2.20 -2.08 7.47
N TYR A 86 -1.02 -2.36 8.06
CA TYR A 86 -0.59 -3.71 8.42
C TYR A 86 -1.51 -4.35 9.47
N ALA A 87 -2.12 -3.55 10.36
CA ALA A 87 -3.03 -4.05 11.39
C ALA A 87 -4.23 -4.81 10.79
N HIS A 88 -4.72 -4.41 9.61
CA HIS A 88 -5.82 -5.08 8.93
C HIS A 88 -5.48 -6.51 8.48
N LEU A 89 -4.20 -6.85 8.30
CA LEU A 89 -3.79 -8.24 8.01
C LEU A 89 -3.92 -9.16 9.21
N LEU A 90 -3.84 -8.61 10.43
CA LEU A 90 -3.87 -9.38 11.67
C LEU A 90 -5.30 -9.65 12.17
N GLY A 91 -6.32 -9.13 11.48
CA GLY A 91 -7.72 -9.23 11.91
C GLY A 91 -8.05 -8.41 13.15
N ASN A 92 -7.14 -7.53 13.57
CA ASN A 92 -7.35 -6.59 14.67
C ASN A 92 -7.90 -5.29 14.05
N SER A 93 -9.22 -5.16 13.98
CA SER A 93 -9.93 -3.94 13.57
C SER A 93 -11.03 -3.66 14.57
#